data_AF-A0A1V1NX43-F1
#
_entry.id   AF-A0A1V1NX43-F1
#
_cell.length_a   1.000
_cell.length_b   1.000
_cell.length_c   1.000
_cell.angle_alpha   90.00
_cell.angle_beta   90.00
_cell.angle_gamma   90.00
#
_symmetry.space_group_name_H-M   'P 1'
#
loop_
_entity.id
_entity.type
_entity.pdbx_description
1 polymer ?
#
loop_
_entity_poly.entity_id
_entity_poly.type
_entity_poly.pdbx_seq_one_letter_code
_entity_poly.pdbx_strand_id
1 'polypeptide(L)'
;MIPKCILSVSLLLIFNLPVYSNELSGIEIHGFASTGYIVSDKYNYLADSKDGTCEFNEAGINFSASIADEIQVGMQLYSYDLGDIGNNTVKLDWALIDYSWKESLGI
;
A
#
# COMPACT_ATOMS: atom_id res chain seq x y z
N MET A 1 3.57 -27.91 9.73
CA MET A 1 2.19 -27.46 9.94
C MET A 1 2.02 -26.21 9.09
N ILE A 2 1.15 -26.19 8.08
CA ILE A 2 1.00 -25.01 7.21
C ILE A 2 0.33 -23.90 8.05
N PRO A 3 0.95 -22.71 8.18
CA PRO A 3 0.34 -21.60 8.89
C PRO A 3 -1.04 -21.29 8.29
N LYS A 4 -2.07 -21.17 9.14
CA LYS A 4 -3.46 -20.90 8.70
C LYS A 4 -3.59 -19.68 7.79
N CYS A 5 -2.68 -18.72 7.92
CA CYS A 5 -2.67 -17.52 7.11
C CYS A 5 -2.20 -17.77 5.65
N ILE A 6 -1.29 -18.72 5.38
CA ILE A 6 -0.91 -19.11 4.00
C ILE A 6 -2.15 -19.62 3.22
N LEU A 7 -3.08 -20.26 3.91
CA LEU A 7 -4.35 -20.70 3.35
C LEU A 7 -5.27 -19.52 3.00
N SER A 8 -5.30 -18.47 3.83
CA SER A 8 -6.05 -17.23 3.55
C SER A 8 -5.46 -16.43 2.38
N VAL A 9 -4.13 -16.35 2.24
CA VAL A 9 -3.48 -15.69 1.09
C VAL A 9 -3.87 -16.37 -0.23
N SER A 10 -3.92 -17.70 -0.22
CA SER A 10 -4.33 -18.49 -1.39
C SER A 10 -5.79 -18.23 -1.80
N LEU A 11 -6.66 -17.87 -0.86
CA LEU A 11 -8.07 -17.57 -1.11
C LEU A 11 -8.27 -16.14 -1.68
N LEU A 12 -7.44 -15.18 -1.24
CA LEU A 12 -7.45 -13.80 -1.75
C LEU A 12 -7.03 -13.70 -3.23
N LEU A 13 -6.09 -14.54 -3.68
CA LEU A 13 -5.66 -14.61 -5.08
C LEU A 13 -6.76 -15.06 -6.06
N ILE A 14 -7.86 -15.64 -5.56
CA ILE A 14 -9.00 -16.09 -6.38
C ILE A 14 -10.02 -14.95 -6.57
N PHE A 15 -10.01 -13.94 -5.70
CA PHE A 15 -10.85 -12.74 -5.81
C PHE A 15 -10.19 -11.67 -6.67
N ASN A 16 -10.28 -11.82 -7.99
CA ASN A 16 -10.04 -10.71 -8.91
C ASN A 16 -11.28 -9.79 -8.86
N LEU A 17 -11.34 -8.89 -7.87
CA LEU A 17 -12.31 -7.80 -7.93
C LEU A 17 -11.84 -6.85 -9.03
N PRO A 18 -12.65 -6.58 -10.08
CA PRO A 18 -12.34 -5.49 -10.99
C PRO A 18 -12.35 -4.20 -10.16
N VAL A 19 -11.17 -3.63 -9.94
CA VAL A 19 -11.05 -2.29 -9.39
C VAL A 19 -11.45 -1.36 -10.53
N TYR A 20 -12.68 -0.86 -10.46
CA TYR A 20 -13.15 0.17 -11.38
C TYR A 20 -12.40 1.45 -11.07
N SER A 21 -11.52 1.90 -11.98
CA SER A 21 -11.08 3.28 -11.99
C SER A 21 -12.27 4.13 -12.43
N ASN A 22 -12.98 4.73 -11.48
CA ASN A 22 -13.94 5.76 -11.80
C ASN A 22 -13.15 7.07 -11.90
N GLU A 23 -13.07 7.66 -13.10
CA GLU A 23 -12.70 9.07 -13.24
C GLU A 23 -13.81 9.91 -12.61
N LEU A 24 -13.71 10.16 -11.30
CA LEU A 24 -14.53 11.17 -10.66
C LEU A 24 -13.89 12.53 -10.97
N SER A 25 -14.22 13.08 -12.13
CA SER A 25 -13.81 14.45 -12.52
C SER A 25 -12.29 14.71 -12.48
N GLY A 26 -11.47 13.82 -13.06
CA GLY A 26 -10.01 14.01 -13.16
C GLY A 26 -9.22 13.62 -11.92
N ILE A 27 -9.84 12.90 -10.97
CA ILE A 27 -9.17 12.28 -9.82
C ILE A 27 -8.96 10.79 -10.11
N GLU A 28 -7.71 10.36 -10.02
CA GLU A 28 -7.27 8.97 -10.09
C GLU A 28 -7.09 8.41 -8.68
N ILE A 29 -7.61 7.20 -8.46
CA ILE A 29 -7.49 6.49 -7.18
C ILE A 29 -6.94 5.10 -7.47
N HIS A 30 -5.79 4.80 -6.86
CA HIS A 30 -5.12 3.51 -6.95
C HIS A 30 -4.77 3.01 -5.56
N GLY A 31 -4.55 1.71 -5.42
CA GLY A 31 -4.17 1.16 -4.13
C GLY A 31 -3.60 -0.24 -4.23
N PHE A 32 -3.04 -0.68 -3.12
CA PHE A 32 -2.53 -2.02 -2.96
C PHE A 32 -2.86 -2.51 -1.55
N ALA A 33 -2.94 -3.82 -1.40
CA ALA A 33 -2.95 -4.50 -0.12
C ALA A 33 -2.09 -5.75 -0.26
N SER A 34 -1.24 -6.00 0.73
CA SER A 34 -0.33 -7.14 0.72
C SER A 34 -0.24 -7.75 2.12
N THR A 35 0.08 -9.03 2.16
CA THR A 35 0.36 -9.76 3.40
C THR A 35 1.51 -10.71 3.15
N GLY A 36 2.34 -10.93 4.17
CA GLY A 36 3.56 -11.72 4.03
C GLY A 36 3.73 -12.77 5.13
N TYR A 37 4.63 -13.71 4.85
CA TYR A 37 5.13 -14.69 5.80
C TYR A 37 6.62 -14.45 6.01
N ILE A 38 7.02 -14.24 7.26
CA ILE A 38 8.42 -13.97 7.63
C ILE A 38 8.92 -15.17 8.40
N VAL A 39 10.03 -15.77 7.94
CA VAL A 39 10.72 -16.85 8.64
C VAL A 39 12.20 -16.49 8.81
N SER A 40 12.72 -16.69 10.02
CA SER A 40 14.12 -16.47 10.39
C SER A 40 14.69 -17.70 11.10
N ASP A 41 16.02 -17.79 11.23
CA ASP A 41 16.67 -19.00 11.73
C ASP A 41 17.10 -18.90 13.20
N LYS A 42 18.02 -17.99 13.51
CA LYS A 42 18.74 -17.93 14.78
C LYS A 42 18.11 -16.92 15.73
N TYR A 43 17.57 -15.84 15.19
CA TYR A 43 16.97 -14.73 15.95
C TYR A 43 15.74 -14.20 15.23
N ASN A 44 14.77 -13.72 16.01
CA ASN A 44 13.62 -12.99 15.50
C ASN A 44 14.08 -11.73 14.75
N TYR A 45 13.54 -11.54 13.54
CA TYR A 45 13.76 -10.37 12.70
C TYR A 45 12.42 -9.69 12.43
N LEU A 46 12.29 -8.45 12.90
CA LEU A 46 11.14 -7.53 12.76
C LEU A 46 9.78 -8.01 13.32
N ALA A 47 9.61 -9.30 13.57
CA ALA A 47 8.44 -9.94 14.18
C ALA A 47 8.89 -11.27 14.84
N ASP A 48 7.98 -12.04 15.45
CA ASP A 48 8.29 -13.35 16.03
C ASP A 48 8.47 -14.43 14.93
N SER A 49 9.56 -14.27 14.16
CA SER A 49 9.73 -14.95 12.88
C SER A 49 10.50 -16.26 12.93
N LYS A 50 11.06 -16.68 14.07
CA LYS A 50 11.89 -17.89 14.13
C LYS A 50 11.15 -19.18 13.76
N ASP A 51 9.92 -19.31 14.22
CA ASP A 51 9.03 -20.42 13.84
C ASP A 51 8.11 -20.06 12.66
N GLY A 52 8.38 -18.90 12.06
CA GLY A 52 7.64 -18.30 10.97
C GLY A 52 6.33 -17.64 11.40
N THR A 53 6.09 -16.42 10.92
CA THR A 53 4.96 -15.58 11.32
C THR A 53 4.28 -14.91 10.13
N CYS A 54 3.00 -14.60 10.28
CA CYS A 54 2.22 -13.82 9.33
C CYS A 54 1.84 -12.44 9.88
N GLU A 55 2.59 -11.93 10.85
CA GLU A 55 2.41 -10.61 11.44
C GLU A 55 2.78 -9.46 10.48
N PHE A 56 2.92 -9.73 9.18
CA PHE A 56 3.12 -8.69 8.17
C PHE A 56 1.89 -8.54 7.28
N ASN A 57 1.32 -7.35 7.31
CA ASN A 57 0.36 -6.89 6.32
C ASN A 57 0.48 -5.38 6.11
N GLU A 58 0.13 -4.93 4.92
CA GLU A 58 0.21 -3.53 4.53
C GLU A 58 -0.90 -3.20 3.54
N ALA A 59 -1.32 -1.95 3.54
CA ALA A 59 -2.24 -1.41 2.56
C ALA A 59 -1.94 0.07 2.31
N GLY A 60 -2.05 0.47 1.05
CA GLY A 60 -1.89 1.85 0.63
C GLY A 60 -3.01 2.28 -0.32
N ILE A 61 -3.47 3.51 -0.17
CA ILE A 61 -4.39 4.16 -1.12
C ILE A 61 -3.77 5.47 -1.56
N ASN A 62 -3.64 5.62 -2.88
CA ASN A 62 -3.08 6.77 -3.57
C ASN A 62 -4.20 7.55 -4.24
N PHE A 63 -4.11 8.87 -4.13
CA PHE A 63 -4.97 9.82 -4.81
C PHE A 63 -4.08 10.73 -5.65
N SER A 64 -4.39 10.90 -6.92
CA SER A 64 -3.75 11.87 -7.82
C SER A 64 -4.81 12.63 -8.59
N ALA A 65 -4.58 13.91 -8.85
CA ALA A 65 -5.49 14.71 -9.64
C ALA A 65 -4.77 15.84 -10.38
N SER A 66 -5.23 16.14 -11.59
CA SER A 66 -4.87 17.36 -12.31
C SER A 66 -5.95 18.40 -12.07
N ILE A 67 -5.66 19.41 -11.24
CA ILE A 67 -6.62 20.45 -10.86
C ILE A 67 -6.71 21.54 -11.94
N ALA A 68 -5.58 21.82 -12.60
CA ALA A 68 -5.43 22.71 -13.74
C ALA A 68 -4.32 22.14 -14.66
N ASP A 69 -4.20 22.65 -15.88
CA ASP A 69 -3.18 22.20 -16.84
C ASP A 69 -1.75 22.30 -16.26
N GLU A 70 -1.52 23.24 -15.35
CA GLU A 70 -0.23 23.46 -14.69
C GLU A 70 -0.13 22.89 -13.27
N ILE A 71 -1.20 22.37 -12.68
CA ILE A 71 -1.23 21.96 -11.26
C ILE A 71 -1.62 20.50 -11.11
N GLN A 72 -0.67 19.72 -10.59
CA GLN A 72 -0.88 18.32 -10.22
C GLN A 72 -0.80 18.18 -8.71
N VAL A 73 -1.68 17.37 -8.14
CA VAL A 73 -1.64 17.04 -6.72
C VAL A 73 -1.66 15.54 -6.54
N GLY A 74 -1.05 15.08 -5.45
CA GLY A 74 -1.21 13.71 -5.03
C GLY A 74 -1.00 13.52 -3.53
N MET A 75 -1.52 12.41 -3.01
CA MET A 75 -1.25 11.96 -1.65
C MET A 75 -1.40 10.45 -1.51
N GLN A 76 -0.75 9.87 -0.51
CA GLN A 76 -0.90 8.47 -0.12
C GLN A 76 -1.25 8.34 1.36
N LEU A 77 -2.30 7.56 1.63
CA LEU A 77 -2.57 7.00 2.95
C LEU A 77 -2.00 5.59 3.00
N TYR A 78 -1.22 5.30 4.04
CA TYR A 78 -0.53 4.03 4.20
C TYR A 78 -0.73 3.48 5.61
N SER A 79 -0.98 2.18 5.70
CA SER A 79 -1.13 1.44 6.95
C SER A 79 -0.41 0.12 6.84
N TYR A 80 0.30 -0.27 7.90
CA TYR A 80 0.93 -1.57 7.97
C TYR A 80 0.97 -2.07 9.40
N ASP A 81 1.20 -3.37 9.51
CA ASP A 81 1.44 -4.10 10.73
C ASP A 81 2.65 -5.02 10.52
N LEU A 82 3.59 -4.98 11.45
CA LEU A 82 4.82 -5.76 11.41
C LEU A 82 5.26 -6.07 12.85
N GLY A 83 4.82 -7.21 13.37
CA GLY A 83 5.04 -7.56 14.77
C GLY A 83 4.40 -6.51 15.69
N ASP A 84 5.20 -5.81 16.49
CA ASP A 84 4.72 -4.72 17.37
C ASP A 84 4.73 -3.33 16.69
N ILE A 85 5.13 -3.25 15.42
CA ILE A 85 5.35 -2.00 14.68
C ILE A 85 4.15 -1.69 13.78
N GLY A 86 3.74 -0.43 13.73
CA GLY A 86 2.66 0.04 12.85
C GLY A 86 1.27 -0.20 13.45
N ASN A 87 0.97 -1.43 13.85
CA ASN A 87 -0.30 -1.84 14.47
C ASN A 87 -1.53 -1.35 13.68
N ASN A 88 -1.46 -1.38 12.35
CA ASN A 88 -2.51 -0.90 11.43
C ASN A 88 -2.92 0.56 11.63
N THR A 89 -2.02 1.39 12.17
CA THR A 89 -2.26 2.83 12.27
C THR A 89 -2.15 3.46 10.88
N VAL A 90 -3.24 4.05 10.40
CA VAL A 90 -3.26 4.80 9.13
C VAL A 90 -2.45 6.07 9.27
N LYS A 91 -1.50 6.30 8.34
CA LYS A 91 -0.65 7.48 8.29
C LYS A 91 -0.70 8.12 6.90
N LEU A 92 -0.45 9.44 6.86
CA LEU A 92 -0.11 10.13 5.62
C LEU A 92 1.35 9.82 5.31
N ASP A 93 1.61 9.12 4.21
CA ASP A 93 2.96 8.72 3.81
C ASP A 93 3.65 9.84 3.02
N TRP A 94 2.95 10.37 2.02
CA TRP A 94 3.37 11.55 1.28
C TRP A 94 2.15 12.36 0.83
N ALA A 95 2.40 13.66 0.62
CA ALA A 95 1.48 14.58 -0.03
C ALA A 95 2.30 15.59 -0.83
N LEU A 96 1.89 15.83 -2.07
CA LEU A 96 2.61 16.65 -3.04
C LEU A 96 1.64 17.56 -3.77
N ILE A 97 2.10 18.77 -4.05
CA ILE A 97 1.52 19.67 -5.04
C ILE A 97 2.66 20.10 -5.95
N ASP A 98 2.48 19.91 -7.25
CA ASP A 98 3.43 20.28 -8.29
C ASP A 98 2.83 21.36 -9.20
N TYR A 99 3.64 22.35 -9.57
CA TYR A 99 3.25 23.46 -10.44
C TYR A 99 4.23 23.63 -11.60
N SER A 100 3.75 23.42 -12.81
CA SER A 100 4.53 23.43 -14.05
C SER A 100 4.13 24.59 -14.95
N TRP A 101 4.95 25.64 -15.04
CA TRP A 101 4.67 26.81 -15.89
C TRP A 101 4.81 26.52 -17.40
N LYS A 102 5.61 25.51 -17.78
CA LYS A 102 5.74 25.03 -19.17
C LYS A 102 5.93 23.52 -19.19
N GLU A 103 4.93 22.83 -19.70
CA GLU A 103 4.91 21.36 -19.81
C GLU A 103 6.10 20.79 -20.58
N SER A 104 6.64 21.55 -21.54
CA SER A 104 7.83 21.16 -22.34
C SER A 104 9.15 21.10 -21.55
N LEU A 105 9.21 21.63 -20.33
CA LEU A 105 10.45 21.69 -19.55
C LEU A 105 10.61 20.52 -18.58
N GLY A 106 9.54 19.78 -18.25
CA GLY A 106 9.61 18.56 -17.42
C GLY A 106 10.19 18.78 -16.02
N ILE A 107 10.08 20.01 -15.50
CA ILE A 107 10.49 20.45 -14.17
C ILE A 107 9.46 21.44 -13.62
#